data_AF-A0A161I7T4-F1
#
_entry.id   AF-A0A161I7T4-F1
#
_cell.length_a   1.000
_cell.length_b   1.000
_cell.length_c   1.000
_cell.angle_alpha   90.00
_cell.angle_beta   90.00
_cell.angle_gamma   90.00
#
_symmetry.space_group_name_H-M   'P 1'
#
loop_
_entity.id
_entity.type
_entity.pdbx_description
1 polymer ?
#
loop_
_entity_poly.entity_id
_entity_poly.type
_entity_poly.pdbx_seq_one_letter_code
_entity_poly.pdbx_strand_id
1 'polypeptide(L)' 'MRHATIHDVHAAVSWALTHDLPALLAYRQVAHTDRGARPKADAALVAHWQQSTGSGRPAVLPGGPLPRRR' A
#
# COMPACT_ATOMS: atom_id res chain seq x y z
N MET A 1 15.21 -2.04 2.45
CA MET A 1 13.79 -1.62 2.50
C MET A 1 13.69 -0.28 1.78
N ARG A 2 12.88 -0.18 0.73
CA ARG A 2 12.70 1.09 0.00
C ARG A 2 11.93 2.04 0.92
N HIS A 3 12.48 3.21 1.26
CA HIS A 3 11.74 4.22 2.00
C HIS A 3 10.56 4.68 1.13
N ALA A 4 9.35 4.70 1.70
CA ALA A 4 8.18 5.29 1.05
C ALA A 4 8.44 6.79 0.85
N THR A 5 8.29 7.27 -0.38
CA THR A 5 8.39 8.71 -0.65
C THR A 5 7.08 9.40 -0.30
N ILE A 6 7.11 10.72 -0.08
CA ILE A 6 5.88 11.49 0.17
C ILE A 6 4.87 11.38 -0.99
N HIS A 7 5.36 11.21 -2.22
CA HIS A 7 4.52 10.98 -3.39
C HIS A 7 3.80 9.63 -3.33
N ASP A 8 4.48 8.57 -2.89
CA ASP A 8 3.89 7.24 -2.72
C ASP A 8 2.79 7.28 -1.65
N VAL A 9 3.04 7.98 -0.54
CA VAL A 9 2.06 8.12 0.54
C VAL A 9 0.82 8.87 0.05
N HIS A 10 1.00 9.95 -0.72
CA HIS A 10 -0.13 10.69 -1.29
C HIS A 10 -0.95 9.85 -2.27
N ALA A 11 -0.29 9.06 -3.13
CA ALA A 11 -0.95 8.13 -4.04
C ALA A 11 -1.74 7.06 -3.28
N ALA A 12 -1.13 6.47 -2.25
CA ALA A 12 -1.76 5.46 -1.40
C ALA A 12 -2.98 6.02 -0.64
N VAL A 13 -2.89 7.24 -0.09
CA VAL A 13 -4.01 7.92 0.57
C VAL A 13 -5.15 8.19 -0.43
N SER A 14 -4.82 8.68 -1.63
CA SER A 14 -5.82 9.00 -2.66
C SER A 14 -6.56 7.74 -3.13
N TRP A 15 -5.85 6.63 -3.28
CA TRP A 15 -6.44 5.34 -3.56
C TRP A 15 -7.32 4.84 -2.40
N ALA A 16 -6.80 4.89 -1.17
CA ALA A 16 -7.51 4.40 0.02
C ALA A 16 -8.81 5.18 0.28
N LEU A 17 -8.86 6.49 -0.02
CA LEU A 17 -10.08 7.29 0.06
C LEU A 17 -11.23 6.73 -0.79
N THR A 18 -10.91 6.10 -1.91
CA THR A 18 -11.91 5.59 -2.87
C THR A 18 -12.16 4.09 -2.71
N HIS A 19 -11.14 3.32 -2.31
CA HIS A 19 -11.16 1.86 -2.40
C HIS A 19 -10.95 1.14 -1.06
N ASP A 20 -10.36 1.80 -0.06
CA ASP A 20 -9.95 1.15 1.19
C ASP A 20 -9.97 2.11 2.38
N LEU A 21 -11.19 2.50 2.74
CA LEU A 21 -11.46 3.35 3.89
C LEU A 21 -10.96 2.74 5.22
N PRO A 22 -11.06 1.41 5.48
CA PRO A 22 -10.49 0.80 6.68
C PRO A 22 -8.98 1.01 6.82
N ALA A 23 -8.20 0.80 5.75
CA ALA A 23 -6.75 1.02 5.77
C ALA A 23 -6.41 2.50 6.06
N LEU A 24 -7.17 3.44 5.50
CA LEU A 24 -6.99 4.86 5.75
C LEU A 24 -7.26 5.24 7.22
N LEU A 25 -8.32 4.69 7.83
CA LEU A 25 -8.66 4.97 9.22
C LEU A 25 -7.57 4.45 10.18
N ALA A 26 -7.06 3.25 9.95
CA ALA A 26 -5.95 2.69 10.74
C ALA A 26 -4.68 3.55 10.61
N TYR A 27 -4.35 3.99 9.40
CA TYR A 27 -3.23 4.90 9.15
C TYR A 27 -3.38 6.24 9.88
N ARG A 28 -4.56 6.87 9.83
CA ARG A 28 -4.81 8.17 10.48
C ARG A 28 -4.71 8.10 12.00
N GLN A 29 -5.14 7.00 12.61
CA GLN A 29 -4.98 6.80 14.06
C GLN A 29 -3.51 6.86 14.46
N VAL A 30 -2.64 6.12 13.75
CA VAL A 30 -1.20 6.09 14.07
C VAL A 30 -0.53 7.43 13.75
N ALA A 31 -0.82 8.02 12.59
CA ALA A 31 -0.18 9.27 12.15
C ALA A 31 -0.49 10.48 13.05
N HIS A 32 -1.66 10.49 13.72
CA HIS A 32 -2.04 11.57 14.64
C HIS A 32 -1.61 11.32 16.08
N THR A 33 -1.50 10.07 16.52
CA THR A 33 -1.19 9.75 17.93
C THR A 33 0.31 9.63 18.20
N ASP A 34 1.11 9.18 17.23
CA ASP A 34 2.54 8.94 17.43
C ASP A 34 3.39 9.40 16.23
N ARG A 35 4.11 10.52 16.41
CA ARG A 35 5.04 11.06 15.40
C ARG A 35 6.21 10.13 15.10
N GLY A 36 6.66 9.34 16.08
CA GLY A 36 7.75 8.39 15.90
C GLY A 36 7.31 7.17 15.08
N ALA A 37 6.04 6.79 15.17
CA ALA A 37 5.46 5.69 14.40
C ALA A 37 5.06 6.08 12.96
N ARG A 38 4.97 7.38 12.66
CA ARG A 38 4.52 7.89 11.35
C ARG A 38 5.28 7.30 10.15
N PRO A 39 6.62 7.23 10.11
CA PRO A 39 7.33 6.65 8.96
C PRO A 39 7.02 5.17 8.73
N LYS A 40 6.73 4.42 9.80
CA LYS A 40 6.33 3.01 9.72
C LYS A 40 4.90 2.86 9.20
N ALA A 41 4.00 3.74 9.62
CA ALA A 41 2.63 3.81 9.12
C ALA A 41 2.59 4.19 7.64
N ASP A 42 3.41 5.17 7.22
CA ASP A 42 3.58 5.58 5.83
C ASP A 42 4.01 4.39 4.96
N ALA A 43 5.04 3.66 5.38
CA ALA A 43 5.54 2.48 4.69
C ALA A 43 4.50 1.34 4.61
N ALA A 44 3.73 1.12 5.68
CA ALA A 44 2.68 0.10 5.72
C ALA A 44 1.52 0.44 4.78
N LEU A 45 1.07 1.70 4.75
CA LEU A 45 0.01 2.16 3.86
C LEU A 45 0.44 2.04 2.39
N VAL A 46 1.68 2.44 2.07
CA VAL A 46 2.22 2.34 0.72
C VAL A 46 2.38 0.88 0.29
N ALA A 47 2.87 0.00 1.17
CA ALA A 47 2.98 -1.43 0.87
C ALA A 47 1.60 -2.06 0.60
N HIS A 48 0.59 -1.71 1.40
CA HIS A 48 -0.78 -2.18 1.23
C HIS A 48 -1.40 -1.71 -0.10
N TRP A 49 -1.24 -0.42 -0.42
CA TRP A 49 -1.63 0.14 -1.70
C TRP A 49 -0.96 -0.60 -2.87
N GLN A 50 0.36 -0.75 -2.83
CA GLN A 50 1.15 -1.41 -3.88
C GLN A 50 0.77 -2.87 -4.10
N GLN A 51 0.41 -3.60 -3.03
CA GLN A 51 -0.09 -4.98 -3.14
C GLN A 51 -1.47 -5.02 -3.78
N SER A 52 -2.36 -4.10 -3.41
CA SER A 52 -3.74 -4.04 -3.88
C SER A 52 -3.86 -3.57 -5.34
N THR A 53 -2.97 -2.69 -5.78
CA THR A 53 -2.95 -2.15 -7.15
C THR A 53 -1.97 -2.85 -8.08
N GLY A 54 -1.11 -3.73 -7.55
CA GLY A 54 -0.04 -4.37 -8.31
C GLY A 54 1.11 -3.42 -8.69
N SER A 55 1.08 -2.16 -8.25
CA SER A 55 2.10 -1.14 -8.58
C SER A 55 3.47 -1.38 -7.92
N GLY A 56 3.58 -2.34 -7.00
CA GLY A 56 4.84 -2.69 -6.31
C GLY A 56 5.50 -4.00 -6.74
N ARG A 57 5.09 -4.63 -7.85
CA ARG A 57 5.63 -5.93 -8.24
C ARG A 57 6.93 -5.78 -9.04
N PRO A 58 8.13 -6.12 -8.52
CA PRO A 58 9.07 -6.82 -9.37
C PRO A 58 8.41 -8.16 -9.71
N ALA A 59 8.37 -8.52 -10.99
CA ALA A 59 7.81 -9.78 -11.45
C ALA A 59 8.47 -10.98 -10.75
N VAL A 60 7.90 -11.41 -9.63
CA VAL A 60 7.99 -12.80 -9.20
C VAL A 60 6.66 -13.42 -9.60
N LEU A 61 6.70 -14.09 -10.75
CA LEU A 61 5.78 -15.18 -11.09
C LEU A 61 6.29 -16.40 -10.32
N PRO A 62 5.67 -16.86 -9.22
CA PRO A 62 5.72 -18.27 -8.92
C PRO A 62 4.72 -18.94 -9.87
N GLY A 63 5.19 -19.93 -10.63
CA GLY A 63 4.41 -20.63 -11.63
C GLY A 63 3.03 -21.05 -11.12
N GLY A 64 2.01 -20.65 -11.87
CA GLY A 64 0.68 -21.25 -11.83
C GLY A 64 0.20 -21.36 -13.28
N PRO A 65 -0.20 -22.54 -13.76
CA PRO A 65 -0.58 -22.71 -15.16
C PRO A 65 -1.81 -21.85 -15.48
N LEU A 66 -1.69 -21.04 -16.53
CA LEU A 66 -2.78 -20.27 -17.12
C LEU A 66 -3.98 -21.19 -17.41
N PRO A 67 -5.21 -20.85 -17.00
CA PRO A 67 -6.38 -21.56 -17.48
C PRO A 67 -6.52 -21.30 -18.98
N ARG A 68 -6.39 -22.37 -19.78
CA ARG A 68 -6.76 -22.37 -21.20
C ARG A 68 -8.21 -21.91 -21.32
N ARG A 69 -8.42 -20.72 -21.88
CA ARG A 69 -9.72 -20.35 -22.43
C ARG A 69 -10.01 -21.25 -23.64
N ARG A 70 -11.17 -21.89 -23.62
CA ARG A 70 -11.81 -22.53 -24.76
C ARG A 70 -13.14 -21.82 -24.99
#